data_AF-A0A353C487-F1
#
_entry.id   AF-A0A353C487-F1
#
_cell.length_a   1.000
_cell.length_b   1.000
_cell.length_c   1.000
_cell.angle_alpha   90.00
_cell.angle_beta   90.00
_cell.angle_gamma   90.00
#
_symmetry.space_group_name_H-M   'P 1'
#
loop_
_entity.id
_entity.type
_entity.pdbx_description
1 polymer ?
#
loop_
_entity_poly.entity_id
_entity_poly.type
_entity_poly.pdbx_seq_one_letter_code
_entity_poly.pdbx_strand_id
1 'polypeptide(L)' 'MEKGKNLEVVPAIERALNIFGYLGNQNKPMTLKEIAGDLDIPSVSTFRIVKYLCSRGYLIE' A
#
# COMPACT_ATOMS: atom_id res chain seq x y z
N MET A 1 21.74 -24.86 9.70
CA MET A 1 21.31 -23.80 8.76
C MET A 1 19.87 -24.07 8.40
N GLU A 2 18.92 -23.35 9.00
CA GLU A 2 17.52 -23.42 8.55
C GLU A 2 17.43 -22.93 7.12
N LYS A 3 16.87 -23.75 6.22
CA LYS A 3 16.50 -23.30 4.88
C LYS A 3 15.49 -22.17 5.05
N GLY A 4 15.90 -20.94 4.74
CA GLY A 4 15.00 -19.80 4.73
C GLY A 4 13.77 -20.14 3.88
N LYS A 5 12.58 -20.02 4.47
CA LYS A 5 11.32 -20.16 3.73
C LYS A 5 11.41 -19.28 2.50
N ASN A 6 11.24 -19.85 1.32
CA ASN A 6 11.10 -19.10 0.08
C ASN A 6 9.74 -18.37 0.19
N LEU A 7 9.76 -17.14 0.71
CA LEU A 7 8.57 -16.33 0.88
C LEU A 7 8.12 -15.90 -0.52
N GLU A 8 7.05 -16.51 -1.00
CA GLU A 8 6.39 -16.06 -2.21
C GLU A 8 5.74 -14.71 -1.93
N VAL A 9 6.35 -13.65 -2.46
CA VAL A 9 5.84 -12.28 -2.30
C VAL A 9 4.76 -12.05 -3.35
N VAL A 10 3.52 -11.83 -2.89
CA VAL A 10 2.42 -11.42 -3.76
C VAL A 10 2.45 -9.89 -3.89
N PRO A 11 2.77 -9.32 -5.08
CA PRO A 11 3.04 -7.89 -5.21
C PRO A 11 1.86 -6.98 -4.80
N ALA A 12 0.64 -7.46 -4.97
CA ALA A 12 -0.55 -6.70 -4.58
C ALA A 12 -0.68 -6.56 -3.05
N ILE A 13 -0.32 -7.61 -2.30
CA ILE A 13 -0.35 -7.61 -0.84
C ILE A 13 0.77 -6.73 -0.30
N GLU A 14 1.98 -6.89 -0.83
CA GLU A 14 3.13 -6.05 -0.48
C GLU A 14 2.82 -4.56 -0.65
N ARG A 15 2.26 -4.15 -1.79
CA ARG A 15 1.87 -2.76 -2.03
C ARG A 15 0.81 -2.25 -1.05
N ALA A 16 -0.17 -3.08 -0.70
CA ALA A 16 -1.19 -2.70 0.28
C ALA A 16 -0.57 -2.49 1.67
N LEU A 17 0.35 -3.36 2.09
CA LEU A 17 1.08 -3.23 3.35
C LEU A 17 1.98 -1.99 3.34
N ASN A 18 2.65 -1.69 2.23
CA ASN A 18 3.45 -0.48 2.07
C ASN A 18 2.59 0.77 2.18
N ILE A 19 1.38 0.79 1.60
CA ILE A 19 0.44 1.91 1.74
C ILE A 19 -0.01 2.08 3.19
N PHE A 20 -0.34 1.00 3.91
CA PHE A 20 -0.67 1.08 5.33
C PHE A 20 0.49 1.62 6.16
N GLY A 21 1.71 1.10 5.96
CA GLY A 21 2.90 1.55 6.66
C GLY A 21 3.21 3.01 6.36
N TYR A 22 3.08 3.42 5.11
CA TYR A 22 3.27 4.81 4.71
C TYR A 22 2.28 5.74 5.41
N LEU A 23 0.97 5.45 5.32
CA LEU A 23 -0.08 6.27 5.92
C LEU A 23 0.01 6.31 7.45
N GLY A 24 0.36 5.19 8.09
CA GLY A 24 0.55 5.12 9.54
C GLY A 24 1.69 5.99 10.07
N ASN A 25 2.62 6.40 9.20
CA ASN A 25 3.70 7.32 9.52
C ASN A 25 3.38 8.79 9.17
N GLN A 26 2.21 9.08 8.59
CA GLN A 26 1.81 10.45 8.25
C GLN A 26 0.92 11.05 9.34
N ASN A 27 1.17 12.32 9.68
CA ASN A 27 0.34 13.09 10.61
C ASN A 27 -0.76 13.92 9.89
N LYS A 28 -0.98 13.65 8.60
CA LYS A 28 -1.92 14.39 7.75
C LYS A 28 -2.56 13.47 6.71
N PRO A 29 -3.74 13.83 6.15
CA PRO A 29 -4.29 13.16 4.98
C PRO A 29 -3.31 13.22 3.80
N MET A 30 -3.30 12.16 3.00
CA MET A 30 -2.42 12.04 1.83
C MET A 30 -3.23 11.90 0.55
N THR A 31 -2.75 12.57 -0.50
CA THR A 31 -3.33 12.44 -1.83
C THR A 31 -2.84 11.16 -2.53
N LEU A 32 -3.61 10.66 -3.49
CA LEU A 32 -3.20 9.52 -4.33
C LEU A 32 -1.88 9.80 -5.08
N LYS A 33 -1.60 11.06 -5.42
CA LYS A 33 -0.37 11.47 -6.10
C LYS A 33 0.85 11.36 -5.17
N GLU A 34 0.72 11.83 -3.93
CA GLU A 34 1.77 11.68 -2.91
C GLU A 34 2.03 10.20 -2.63
N ILE A 35 0.98 9.39 -2.40
CA ILE A 35 1.14 7.95 -2.13
C ILE A 35 1.82 7.24 -3.31
N ALA A 36 1.40 7.53 -4.55
CA ALA A 36 1.98 6.92 -5.74
C ALA A 36 3.45 7.31 -5.95
N GLY A 37 3.77 8.59 -5.76
CA GLY A 37 5.13 9.11 -5.93
C GLY A 37 6.09 8.59 -4.86
N ASP A 38 5.68 8.65 -3.59
CA ASP A 38 6.56 8.32 -2.47
C ASP A 38 6.81 6.82 -2.34
N LEU A 39 5.88 5.98 -2.80
CA LEU A 39 6.02 4.52 -2.79
C LEU A 39 6.47 3.93 -4.13
N ASP A 40 6.69 4.76 -5.16
CA ASP A 40 6.99 4.34 -6.53
C ASP A 40 5.99 3.28 -7.07
N ILE A 41 4.70 3.48 -6.74
CA ILE A 41 3.61 2.62 -7.22
C ILE A 41 2.91 3.34 -8.39
N PRO A 42 2.67 2.67 -9.54
CA PRO A 42 1.95 3.28 -10.65
C PRO A 42 0.59 3.83 -10.22
N SER A 43 0.25 5.06 -10.61
CA SER A 43 -0.95 5.78 -10.14
C SER A 43 -2.25 4.98 -10.28
N VAL A 44 -2.41 4.22 -11.37
CA VAL A 44 -3.59 3.36 -11.59
C VAL A 44 -3.66 2.23 -10.56
N SER A 45 -2.52 1.65 -10.20
CA SER A 45 -2.44 0.61 -9.16
C SER A 45 -2.71 1.22 -7.78
N THR A 46 -2.12 2.37 -7.47
CA THR A 46 -2.38 3.10 -6.22
C THR A 46 -3.85 3.42 -6.05
N PHE A 47 -4.50 3.97 -7.09
CA PHE A 47 -5.94 4.24 -7.09
C PHE A 47 -6.76 2.97 -6.81
N ARG A 48 -6.49 1.87 -7.53
CA ARG A 48 -7.23 0.61 -7.37
C ARG A 48 -7.05 0.02 -5.97
N ILE A 49 -5.84 0.05 -5.42
CA ILE A 49 -5.56 -0.47 -4.09
C ILE A 49 -6.24 0.40 -3.03
N VAL A 50 -6.05 1.73 -3.06
CA VAL A 50 -6.66 2.63 -2.08
C VAL A 50 -8.19 2.55 -2.13
N LYS A 51 -8.81 2.59 -3.31
CA LYS A 51 -10.26 2.44 -3.44
C LYS A 51 -10.76 1.10 -2.90
N TYR A 52 -10.03 0.02 -3.16
CA TYR A 52 -10.37 -1.28 -2.59
C TYR A 52 -10.29 -1.26 -1.06
N LEU A 53 -9.23 -0.71 -0.48
CA LEU A 53 -9.05 -0.61 0.97
C LEU A 53 -10.13 0.27 1.63
N CYS A 54 -10.50 1.40 1.01
CA CYS A 54 -11.61 2.25 1.45
C CYS A 54 -12.94 1.49 1.41
N SER A 55 -13.22 0.73 0.33
CA SER A 55 -14.45 -0.07 0.21
C SER A 55 -14.60 -1.14 1.30
N ARG A 56 -13.48 -1.52 1.93
CA ARG A 56 -13.41 -2.50 3.02
C ARG A 56 -13.40 -1.83 4.40
N GLY A 57 -13.40 -0.50 4.47
CA GLY A 57 -13.32 0.27 5.71
C GLY A 57 -11.94 0.31 6.36
N TYR A 58 -10.88 -0.09 5.64
CA TYR A 58 -9.52 -0.03 6.17
C TYR A 58 -8.89 1.36 6.08
N LEU A 59 -9.35 2.19 5.14
CA LEU A 59 -8.96 3.57 4.94
C LEU A 59 -10.21 4.46 4.89
N ILE A 60 -10.03 5.74 5.19
CA ILE A 60 -11.07 6.77 5.13
C ILE A 60 -10.72 7.73 3.99
N GLU A 61 -11.71 8.06 3.14
CA GLU A 61 -11.57 9.03 2.04
C GLU A 61 -11.71 10.48 2.52
#